data_AF-A0A5B7ZVF4-F1
#
_entry.id   AF-A0A5B7ZVF4-F1
#
_cell.length_a   1.000
_cell.length_b   1.000
_cell.length_c   1.000
_cell.angle_alpha   90.00
_cell.angle_beta   90.00
_cell.angle_gamma   90.00
#
_symmetry.space_group_name_H-M   'P 1'
#
loop_
_entity.id
_entity.type
_entity.pdbx_description
1 polymer ?
#
loop_
_entity_poly.entity_id
_entity_poly.type
_entity_poly.pdbx_seq_one_letter_code
_entity_poly.pdbx_strand_id
1 'polypeptide(L)' 'MSTSVKRPRPRKSAEPAAPAISHADQLIALQSREEGKTVMYKQDAWGHIETRFVRTQNVKAWEEKGFFVR' A
#
# COMPACT_ATOMS: atom_id res chain seq x y z
N MET A 1 34.09 -40.47 -0.65
CA MET A 1 32.62 -40.46 -0.84
C MET A 1 32.05 -39.31 -0.01
N SER A 2 31.74 -38.16 -0.63
CA SER A 2 31.30 -36.95 0.07
C SER A 2 29.77 -36.85 0.04
N THR A 3 29.10 -37.11 1.16
CA THR A 3 27.63 -37.01 1.25
C THR A 3 27.22 -35.57 1.50
N SER A 4 26.66 -34.91 0.48
CA SER A 4 26.08 -33.57 0.59
C SER A 4 24.76 -33.62 1.37
N VAL A 5 24.81 -33.31 2.67
CA VAL A 5 23.62 -33.22 3.51
C VAL A 5 22.98 -31.84 3.28
N LYS A 6 22.00 -31.78 2.36
CA LYS A 6 21.18 -30.58 2.16
C LYS A 6 20.33 -30.35 3.41
N ARG A 7 20.63 -29.29 4.17
CA ARG A 7 19.80 -28.85 5.31
C ARG A 7 18.37 -28.54 4.82
N PRO A 8 17.33 -29.10 5.46
CA PRO A 8 15.95 -28.75 5.13
C PRO A 8 15.68 -27.28 5.50
N ARG A 9 15.29 -26.47 4.52
CA ARG A 9 14.81 -25.10 4.77
C ARG A 9 13.38 -25.18 5.32
N PRO A 10 13.06 -24.50 6.43
CA PRO A 10 11.68 -24.38 6.89
C PRO A 10 10.87 -23.65 5.82
N ARG A 11 9.72 -24.22 5.43
CA ARG A 11 8.81 -23.59 4.49
C ARG A 11 8.15 -22.40 5.17
N LYS A 12 8.12 -21.25 4.48
CA LYS A 12 7.39 -20.05 4.90
C LYS A 12 5.92 -20.44 5.11
N SER A 13 5.36 -20.14 6.28
CA SER A 13 3.94 -20.35 6.58
C SER A 13 3.10 -19.71 5.48
N ALA A 14 2.21 -20.49 4.86
CA ALA A 14 1.31 -20.01 3.83
C ALA A 14 0.46 -18.88 4.45
N GLU A 15 0.57 -17.69 3.88
CA GLU A 15 -0.31 -16.58 4.21
C GLU A 15 -1.75 -17.02 3.91
N PRO A 16 -2.72 -16.82 4.83
CA PRO A 16 -4.10 -17.21 4.56
C PRO A 16 -4.55 -16.48 3.30
N ALA A 17 -4.97 -17.23 2.28
CA ALA A 17 -5.52 -16.66 1.06
C ALA A 17 -6.69 -15.75 1.45
N ALA A 18 -6.55 -14.46 1.15
CA ALA A 18 -7.64 -13.52 1.34
C ALA A 18 -8.88 -14.04 0.61
N PRO A 19 -10.09 -13.88 1.18
CA PRO A 19 -11.31 -14.36 0.55
C PRO A 19 -11.42 -13.79 -0.87
N ALA A 20 -11.84 -14.62 -1.82
CA ALA A 20 -12.05 -14.21 -3.20
C ALA A 20 -13.26 -13.26 -3.27
N ILE A 21 -13.00 -11.97 -3.08
CA ILE A 21 -13.98 -10.89 -3.19
C ILE A 21 -14.28 -10.70 -4.69
N SER A 22 -15.56 -10.58 -5.07
CA SER A 22 -15.94 -10.32 -6.46
C SER A 22 -15.34 -8.99 -6.95
N HIS A 23 -15.09 -8.83 -8.25
CA HIS A 23 -14.50 -7.60 -8.78
C HIS A 23 -15.32 -6.34 -8.38
N ALA A 24 -16.65 -6.44 -8.37
CA ALA A 24 -17.52 -5.36 -7.94
C ALA A 24 -17.36 -5.02 -6.45
N ASP A 25 -17.29 -6.05 -5.60
CA ASP A 25 -17.07 -5.86 -4.15
C ASP A 25 -15.67 -5.33 -3.84
N GLN A 26 -14.67 -5.65 -4.67
CA GLN A 26 -13.32 -5.07 -4.56
C GLN A 26 -13.35 -3.57 -4.86
N LEU A 27 -14.08 -3.14 -5.89
CA LEU A 27 -14.23 -1.72 -6.22
C LEU A 27 -14.97 -0.96 -5.11
N ILE A 28 -16.04 -1.52 -4.56
CA ILE A 28 -16.77 -0.92 -3.43
C ILE A 28 -15.89 -0.84 -2.18
N ALA A 29 -15.11 -1.88 -1.90
CA ALA A 29 -14.16 -1.89 -0.79
C ALA A 29 -13.01 -0.88 -0.99
N LEU A 30 -12.57 -0.65 -2.22
CA LEU A 30 -11.58 0.38 -2.54
C LEU A 30 -12.18 1.78 -2.39
N GLN A 31 -13.38 2.00 -2.92
CA GLN A 31 -14.08 3.28 -2.87
C GLN A 31 -14.43 3.69 -1.44
N SER A 32 -14.97 2.77 -0.63
CA SER A 32 -15.20 3.00 0.80
C SER A 32 -13.92 3.19 1.62
N ARG A 33 -12.77 2.66 1.16
CA ARG A 33 -11.46 2.99 1.75
C ARG A 33 -10.98 4.38 1.35
N GLU A 34 -11.45 4.92 0.24
CA GLU A 34 -11.12 6.27 -0.24
C GLU A 34 -12.03 7.32 0.41
N GLU A 35 -13.27 6.96 0.76
CA GLU A 35 -14.18 7.79 1.55
C GLU A 35 -13.54 8.19 2.89
N GLY A 36 -13.33 9.50 3.06
CA GLY A 36 -12.68 10.08 4.25
C GLY A 36 -11.17 10.21 4.18
N LYS A 37 -10.53 9.92 3.04
CA LYS A 37 -9.12 10.27 2.80
C LYS A 37 -9.00 11.62 2.09
N THR A 38 -8.06 12.43 2.55
CA THR A 38 -7.60 13.65 1.90
C THR A 38 -6.65 13.30 0.77
N VAL A 39 -6.89 13.86 -0.41
CA VAL A 39 -5.96 13.76 -1.53
C VAL A 39 -4.86 14.79 -1.32
N MET A 40 -3.61 14.34 -1.37
CA MET A 40 -2.44 15.19 -1.23
C MET A 40 -1.52 15.03 -2.44
N TYR A 41 -0.83 16.10 -2.78
CA TYR A 41 0.00 16.22 -3.98
C TYR A 41 1.43 16.58 -3.62
N LYS A 42 2.40 16.09 -4.38
CA LYS A 42 3.80 16.54 -4.31
C LYS A 42 4.35 16.65 -5.72
N GLN A 43 5.04 17.75 -6.01
CA GLN A 43 5.72 17.92 -7.29
C GLN A 43 7.20 17.59 -7.14
N ASP A 44 7.73 16.75 -8.03
CA ASP A 44 9.16 16.45 -8.07
C ASP A 44 9.95 17.53 -8.85
N ALA A 45 11.28 17.40 -8.87
CA ALA A 45 12.16 18.34 -9.57
C ALA A 45 12.00 18.32 -11.11
N TRP A 46 11.32 17.31 -11.66
CA TRP A 46 11.01 17.18 -13.09
C TRP A 46 9.58 17.61 -13.43
N GLY A 47 8.79 17.99 -12.43
CA GLY A 47 7.42 18.46 -12.58
C GLY A 47 6.34 17.37 -12.50
N HIS A 48 6.68 16.12 -12.21
CA HIS A 48 5.68 15.06 -12.01
C HIS A 48 4.92 15.25 -10.70
N ILE A 49 3.63 14.98 -10.75
CA ILE A 49 2.73 15.08 -9.59
C ILE A 49 2.56 13.68 -8.99
N GLU A 50 3.06 13.49 -7.77
CA GLU A 50 2.75 12.33 -6.95
C GLU A 50 1.46 12.59 -6.16
N THR A 51 0.45 11.75 -6.38
CA THR A 51 -0.86 11.85 -5.70
C THR A 51 -0.99 10.75 -4.66
N ARG A 52 -1.37 11.11 -3.43
CA ARG A 52 -1.63 10.15 -2.34
C ARG A 52 -2.96 10.39 -1.64
N PHE A 53 -3.62 9.30 -1.30
CA PHE A 53 -4.82 9.30 -0.48
C PHE A 53 -4.44 9.04 0.98
N VAL A 54 -4.54 10.07 1.80
CA VAL A 54 -4.08 10.09 3.18
C VAL A 54 -5.29 10.22 4.10
N ARG A 55 -5.40 9.40 5.15
CA ARG A 55 -6.43 9.62 6.18
C ARG A 55 -6.23 10.99 6.83
N THR A 56 -7.31 11.71 7.13
CA THR A 56 -7.29 13.06 7.73
C THR A 56 -6.31 13.23 8.90
N GLN A 57 -6.26 12.24 9.79
CA GLN A 57 -5.34 12.19 10.95
C GLN A 57 -3.84 12.20 10.59
N ASN A 58 -3.47 11.77 9.37
CA ASN A 58 -2.09 11.70 8.92
C ASN A 58 -1.67 12.87 8.04
N VAL A 59 -2.59 13.78 7.68
CA VAL A 59 -2.32 14.88 6.73
C VAL A 59 -1.08 15.68 7.13
N LYS A 60 -0.99 16.08 8.41
CA LYS A 60 0.15 16.84 8.94
C LYS A 60 1.50 16.14 8.76
N ALA A 61 1.54 14.81 8.94
CA ALA A 61 2.75 14.01 8.74
C ALA A 61 3.17 13.90 7.26
N TRP A 62 2.22 14.08 6.35
CA TRP A 62 2.50 14.13 4.90
C TRP A 62 2.83 15.55 4.44
N GLU A 63 2.29 16.57 5.09
CA GLU A 63 2.71 17.97 4.91
C GLU A 63 4.20 18.16 5.22
N GLU A 64 4.68 17.60 6.32
CA GLU A 64 6.12 17.59 6.67
C GLU A 64 7.00 16.89 5.63
N LYS A 65 6.44 15.94 4.85
CA LYS A 65 7.13 15.25 3.75
C LYS A 65 7.11 16.05 2.43
N GLY A 66 6.52 17.24 2.45
CA GLY A 66 6.37 18.13 1.30
C GLY A 66 5.19 17.80 0.41
N PHE A 67 4.19 17.06 0.91
CA PHE A 67 2.90 16.94 0.22
C PHE A 67 1.98 18.09 0.63
N PHE A 68 1.13 18.56 -0.26
CA PHE A 68 0.17 19.63 0.02
C PHE A 68 -1.23 19.24 -0.43
N VAL A 69 -2.23 19.80 0.23
CA VAL A 69 -3.63 19.74 -0.22
C VAL A 69 -3.87 20.90 -1.18
N ARG A 70 -4.66 20.68 -2.24
CA ARG A 70 -5.00 21.71 -3.22
C ARG A 70 -6.38 22.31 -2.95
#